data_AF-A0A9D6FRF3-F1
#
_entry.id   AF-A0A9D6FRF3-F1
#
_cell.length_a   1.000
_cell.length_b   1.000
_cell.length_c   1.000
_cell.angle_alpha   90.00
_cell.angle_beta   90.00
_cell.angle_gamma   90.00
#
_symmetry.space_group_name_H-M   'P 1'
#
loop_
_entity.id
_entity.type
_entity.pdbx_description
1 polymer ?
#
loop_
_entity_poly.entity_id
_entity_poly.type
_entity_poly.pdbx_seq_one_letter_code
_entity_poly.pdbx_strand_id
1 'polypeptide(L)'
;MGKYLTADQIGRVSEELCLVYSLPYLKELPGTAWEQILASVKGGKWTGLRDNRARPDFCVQGGKSAVNFSVKTESLRFTKRRKSARDFLGCWEDLIVARPKVDELLAHGESVGSLSAGELGAKVLEYYNTHIVRKFEWHVISVLLRLEGAEEKQFIYWEESPPAIYDPDGYEWRESGKATGTNRNINGFPKASGPPETVRAKFKWTSGGKQFYILYRIPEDADIWTVEPVKLGTDEVRNALRHWLKLKKQDEGGDLAT
;
A
#
# COMPACT_ATOMS: atom_id res chain seq x y z
N MET A 1 18.28 -0.23 15.13
CA MET A 1 18.13 0.80 14.07
C MET A 1 17.24 0.20 13.00
N GLY A 2 16.28 0.96 12.46
CA GLY A 2 15.40 0.44 11.41
C GLY A 2 16.13 0.31 10.08
N LYS A 3 15.71 -0.67 9.28
CA LYS A 3 16.31 -0.97 7.98
C LYS A 3 15.93 0.06 6.91
N TYR A 4 14.69 0.57 6.96
CA TYR A 4 14.12 1.42 5.90
C TYR A 4 13.89 2.87 6.34
N LEU A 5 13.71 3.09 7.64
CA LEU A 5 13.61 4.41 8.26
C LEU A 5 14.77 4.60 9.24
N THR A 6 15.32 5.81 9.26
CA THR A 6 16.29 6.22 10.28
C THR A 6 15.66 6.22 11.68
N ALA A 7 16.48 6.19 12.73
CA ALA A 7 15.97 6.22 14.11
C ALA A 7 15.08 7.44 14.39
N ASP A 8 15.48 8.63 13.92
CA ASP A 8 14.70 9.87 14.03
C ASP A 8 13.36 9.77 13.29
N GLN A 9 13.36 9.20 12.08
CA GLN A 9 12.12 9.00 11.31
C GLN A 9 11.18 8.03 12.02
N ILE A 10 11.72 6.95 12.61
CA ILE A 10 10.91 6.01 13.40
C ILE A 10 10.31 6.71 14.62
N GLY A 11 11.10 7.53 15.33
CA GLY A 11 10.58 8.32 16.46
C GLY A 11 9.39 9.18 16.07
N ARG A 12 9.55 9.97 15.00
CA ARG A 12 8.48 10.84 14.47
C ARG A 12 7.26 10.06 13.97
N VAL A 13 7.46 8.95 13.26
CA VAL A 13 6.37 8.07 12.81
C VAL A 13 5.59 7.53 14.01
N SER A 14 6.28 7.05 15.03
CA SER A 14 5.66 6.51 16.23
C SER A 14 4.83 7.54 16.98
N GLU A 15 5.31 8.79 17.08
CA GLU A 15 4.57 9.92 17.67
C GLU A 15 3.28 10.22 16.89
N GLU A 16 3.38 10.37 15.57
CA GLU A 16 2.25 10.68 14.71
C GLU A 16 1.21 9.55 14.70
N LEU A 17 1.66 8.30 14.59
CA LEU A 17 0.77 7.13 14.66
C LEU A 17 0.13 7.03 16.05
N CYS A 18 0.88 7.28 17.14
CA CYS A 18 0.32 7.32 18.48
C CYS A 18 -0.86 8.29 18.55
N LEU A 19 -0.70 9.51 18.05
CA LEU A 19 -1.78 10.51 18.01
C LEU A 19 -2.97 10.05 17.16
N VAL A 20 -2.73 9.55 15.94
CA VAL A 20 -3.79 9.05 15.05
C VAL A 20 -4.60 7.94 15.72
N TYR A 21 -3.94 7.00 16.39
CA TYR A 21 -4.60 5.87 17.06
C TYR A 21 -5.18 6.22 18.44
N SER A 22 -4.80 7.36 19.01
CA SER A 22 -5.38 7.92 20.24
C SER A 22 -6.76 8.53 20.02
N LEU A 23 -7.06 8.93 18.78
CA LEU A 23 -8.33 9.56 18.45
C LEU A 23 -9.46 8.52 18.32
N PRO A 24 -10.59 8.71 19.04
CA PRO A 24 -11.72 7.82 18.93
C PRO A 24 -12.28 7.84 17.50
N TYR A 25 -12.70 6.68 16.98
CA TYR A 25 -13.27 6.49 15.64
C TYR A 25 -12.30 6.64 14.44
N LEU A 26 -11.03 7.01 14.66
CA LEU A 26 -10.01 7.10 13.61
C LEU A 26 -9.29 5.77 13.31
N LYS A 27 -9.72 4.68 13.96
CA LYS A 27 -9.21 3.31 13.78
C LYS A 27 -9.34 2.79 12.34
N GLU A 28 -10.08 3.45 11.46
CA GLU A 28 -10.35 3.01 10.08
C GLU A 28 -9.60 3.81 9.00
N LEU A 29 -8.69 4.73 9.35
CA LEU A 29 -7.94 5.55 8.39
C LEU A 29 -6.44 5.25 8.28
N PRO A 30 -5.98 3.98 8.21
CA PRO A 30 -4.54 3.70 8.15
C PRO A 30 -3.90 4.23 6.85
N GLY A 31 -4.56 4.08 5.69
CA GLY A 31 -3.96 4.42 4.39
C GLY A 31 -3.55 5.88 4.25
N THR A 32 -4.54 6.78 4.24
CA THR A 32 -4.30 8.21 3.97
C THR A 32 -3.52 8.93 5.08
N ALA A 33 -3.72 8.54 6.34
CA ALA A 33 -2.91 9.08 7.43
C ALA A 33 -1.46 8.63 7.25
N TRP A 34 -1.24 7.35 6.93
CA TRP A 34 0.11 6.84 6.72
C TRP A 34 0.81 7.47 5.51
N GLU A 35 0.11 7.64 4.38
CA GLU A 35 0.67 8.35 3.21
C GLU A 35 1.21 9.74 3.59
N GLN A 36 0.45 10.51 4.38
CA GLN A 36 0.84 11.85 4.82
C GLN A 36 1.99 11.82 5.82
N ILE A 37 1.92 10.94 6.83
CA ILE A 37 2.98 10.78 7.83
C ILE A 37 4.29 10.41 7.13
N LEU A 38 4.24 9.41 6.25
CA LEU A 38 5.42 8.91 5.56
C LEU A 38 6.02 9.98 4.64
N ALA A 39 5.17 10.71 3.90
CA ALA A 39 5.63 11.85 3.10
C ALA A 39 6.33 12.88 3.98
N SER A 40 5.73 13.28 5.11
CA SER A 40 6.31 14.26 6.03
C SER A 40 7.67 13.84 6.60
N VAL A 41 7.80 12.60 7.09
CA VAL A 41 9.07 12.13 7.69
C VAL A 41 10.17 11.87 6.67
N LYS A 42 9.82 11.57 5.41
CA LYS A 42 10.78 11.46 4.30
C LYS A 42 11.05 12.78 3.59
N GLY A 43 10.45 13.89 4.03
CA GLY A 43 10.62 15.22 3.40
C GLY A 43 9.98 15.33 2.01
N GLY A 44 8.94 14.54 1.76
CA GLY A 44 8.19 14.50 0.52
C GLY A 44 6.89 15.31 0.55
N LYS A 45 6.29 15.45 -0.64
CA LYS A 45 4.99 16.07 -0.84
C LYS A 45 3.94 15.01 -1.14
N TRP A 46 2.96 14.87 -0.25
CA TRP A 46 1.79 14.02 -0.49
C TRP A 46 0.98 14.56 -1.67
N THR A 47 0.54 13.66 -2.56
CA THR A 47 -0.14 14.07 -3.80
C THR A 47 -1.64 14.31 -3.59
N GLY A 48 -2.24 13.77 -2.53
CA GLY A 48 -3.69 13.85 -2.31
C GLY A 48 -4.53 13.02 -3.28
N LEU A 49 -3.89 12.33 -4.23
CA LEU A 49 -4.55 11.58 -5.29
C LEU A 49 -4.80 10.14 -4.85
N ARG A 50 -5.66 9.96 -3.83
CA ARG A 50 -6.03 8.65 -3.25
C ARG A 50 -6.88 7.77 -4.16
N ASP A 51 -7.02 8.13 -5.43
CA ASP A 51 -7.66 7.22 -6.36
C ASP A 51 -6.61 6.15 -6.62
N ASN A 52 -6.91 4.87 -6.35
CA ASN A 52 -6.03 3.68 -6.41
C ASN A 52 -5.53 3.39 -7.84
N ARG A 53 -5.08 4.45 -8.50
CA ARG A 53 -4.60 4.60 -9.84
C ARG A 53 -3.09 4.54 -9.76
N ALA A 54 -2.50 4.38 -10.92
CA ALA A 54 -1.09 4.20 -11.12
C ALA A 54 -0.17 5.36 -10.65
N ARG A 55 -0.69 6.44 -10.06
CA ARG A 55 0.13 7.60 -9.63
C ARG A 55 0.81 7.34 -8.29
N PRO A 56 1.96 7.97 -8.02
CA PRO A 56 2.58 7.88 -6.70
C PRO A 56 1.74 8.61 -5.65
N ASP A 57 1.80 8.08 -4.43
CA ASP A 57 1.10 8.60 -3.26
C ASP A 57 1.85 9.83 -2.69
N PHE A 58 3.17 9.86 -2.80
CA PHE A 58 3.99 11.04 -2.54
C PHE A 58 5.30 11.01 -3.34
N CYS A 59 5.94 12.17 -3.45
CA CYS A 59 7.27 12.28 -4.06
C CYS A 59 8.24 13.02 -3.14
N VAL A 60 9.50 12.60 -3.15
CA VAL A 60 10.61 13.26 -2.45
C VAL A 60 11.51 13.90 -3.51
N GLN A 61 11.72 15.22 -3.41
CA GLN A 61 12.59 15.94 -4.35
C GLN A 61 14.06 15.76 -3.93
N GLY A 62 14.89 15.30 -4.86
CA GLY A 62 16.33 15.12 -4.68
C GLY A 62 17.08 15.76 -5.84
N GLY A 63 17.45 17.03 -5.70
CA GLY A 63 18.15 17.77 -6.76
C GLY A 63 17.32 17.88 -8.03
N LYS A 64 17.78 17.28 -9.14
CA LYS A 64 17.10 17.31 -10.45
C LYS A 64 16.10 16.17 -10.65
N SER A 65 15.99 15.23 -9.73
CA SER A 65 15.14 14.05 -9.83
C SER A 65 14.19 13.95 -8.64
N ALA A 66 13.02 13.35 -8.85
CA ALA A 66 12.08 13.02 -7.79
C ALA A 66 12.06 11.51 -7.57
N VAL A 67 12.04 11.08 -6.31
CA VAL A 67 11.77 9.69 -5.94
C VAL A 67 10.28 9.57 -5.66
N ASN A 68 9.60 8.78 -6.49
CA ASN A 68 8.16 8.56 -6.40
C ASN A 68 7.87 7.32 -5.57
N PHE A 69 7.07 7.48 -4.53
CA PHE A 69 6.68 6.40 -3.62
C PHE A 69 5.23 6.02 -3.86
N SER A 70 4.95 4.72 -3.83
CA SER A 70 3.60 4.23 -3.60
C SER A 70 3.49 3.53 -2.25
N VAL A 71 2.44 3.84 -1.52
CA VAL A 71 2.18 3.37 -0.16
C VAL A 71 1.10 2.31 -0.21
N LYS A 72 1.29 1.23 0.56
CA LYS A 72 0.34 0.13 0.70
C LYS A 72 0.12 -0.11 2.18
N THR A 73 -1.14 -0.15 2.58
CA THR A 73 -1.52 -0.42 3.96
C THR A 73 -2.54 -1.53 4.02
N GLU A 74 -2.36 -2.47 4.93
CA GLU A 74 -3.32 -3.54 5.18
C GLU A 74 -3.37 -3.86 6.68
N SER A 75 -4.44 -4.52 7.12
CA SER A 75 -4.57 -5.00 8.48
C SER A 75 -4.48 -6.53 8.55
N LEU A 76 -3.60 -7.02 9.41
CA LEU A 76 -3.46 -8.43 9.72
C LEU A 76 -4.06 -8.72 11.09
N ARG A 77 -4.64 -9.90 11.26
CA ARG A 77 -5.21 -10.32 12.56
C ARG A 77 -4.35 -11.40 13.18
N PHE A 78 -4.09 -11.26 14.49
CA PHE A 78 -3.54 -12.37 15.25
C PHE A 78 -4.50 -13.57 15.21
N THR A 79 -3.91 -14.76 15.21
CA THR A 79 -4.62 -16.04 15.22
C THR A 79 -4.04 -16.94 16.29
N LYS A 80 -4.62 -18.14 16.50
CA LYS A 80 -4.02 -19.13 17.39
C LYS A 80 -2.58 -19.51 17.00
N ARG A 81 -2.22 -19.36 15.72
CA ARG A 81 -0.89 -19.70 15.17
C ARG A 81 0.05 -18.50 15.05
N ARG A 82 -0.48 -17.28 14.93
CA ARG A 82 0.29 -16.04 14.81
C ARG A 82 -0.07 -15.13 15.99
N LYS A 83 0.79 -15.06 16.99
CA LYS A 83 0.55 -14.41 18.28
C LYS A 83 1.36 -13.13 18.47
N SER A 84 2.37 -12.91 17.63
CA SER A 84 3.26 -11.74 17.67
C SER A 84 3.56 -11.24 16.26
N ALA A 85 4.01 -9.98 16.13
CA ALA A 85 4.45 -9.43 14.85
C ALA A 85 5.48 -10.30 14.12
N ARG A 86 6.40 -10.90 14.88
CA ARG A 86 7.43 -11.79 14.34
C ARG A 86 6.87 -13.04 13.67
N ASP A 87 5.70 -13.53 14.09
CA ASP A 87 5.07 -14.72 13.49
C ASP A 87 4.56 -14.48 12.07
N PHE A 88 4.47 -13.21 11.63
CA PHE A 88 4.12 -12.85 10.26
C PHE A 88 5.35 -12.71 9.35
N LEU A 89 6.55 -12.55 9.90
CA LEU A 89 7.77 -12.43 9.09
C LEU A 89 7.99 -13.74 8.30
N GLY A 90 8.33 -13.61 7.02
CA GLY A 90 8.45 -14.74 6.10
C GLY A 90 7.13 -15.36 5.62
N CYS A 91 5.98 -14.92 6.15
CA CYS A 91 4.65 -15.32 5.66
C CYS A 91 4.27 -14.57 4.37
N TRP A 92 3.28 -15.11 3.67
CA TRP A 92 2.72 -14.52 2.46
C TRP A 92 1.44 -13.76 2.77
N GLU A 93 1.30 -12.54 2.25
CA GLU A 93 0.12 -11.69 2.41
C GLU A 93 -0.30 -11.04 1.08
N ASP A 94 -1.60 -10.99 0.84
CA ASP A 94 -2.19 -10.40 -0.37
C ASP A 94 -2.26 -8.88 -0.22
N LEU A 95 -1.55 -8.13 -1.07
CA LEU A 95 -1.63 -6.67 -1.09
C LEU A 95 -2.25 -6.18 -2.39
N ILE A 96 -3.25 -5.30 -2.29
CA ILE A 96 -3.80 -4.60 -3.45
C ILE A 96 -2.75 -3.61 -3.94
N VAL A 97 -2.10 -3.90 -5.05
CA VAL A 97 -1.08 -3.01 -5.62
C VAL A 97 -1.64 -2.05 -6.65
N ALA A 98 -2.79 -2.39 -7.25
CA ALA A 98 -3.37 -1.64 -8.34
C ALA A 98 -4.87 -1.87 -8.46
N ARG A 99 -5.55 -0.92 -9.09
CA ARG A 99 -6.93 -1.10 -9.57
C ARG A 99 -7.08 -0.81 -11.05
N PRO A 100 -6.67 -1.75 -11.93
CA PRO A 100 -6.75 -1.56 -13.37
C PRO A 100 -8.18 -1.26 -13.80
N LYS A 101 -8.37 -0.24 -14.65
CA LYS A 101 -9.68 -0.04 -15.27
C LYS A 101 -9.87 -1.11 -16.32
N VAL A 102 -10.94 -1.89 -16.18
CA VAL A 102 -11.28 -2.98 -17.12
C VAL A 102 -11.26 -2.48 -18.57
N ASP A 103 -11.81 -1.29 -18.81
CA ASP A 103 -11.91 -0.67 -20.13
C ASP A 103 -10.53 -0.29 -20.72
N GLU A 104 -9.51 -0.09 -19.87
CA GLU A 104 -8.12 0.15 -20.29
C GLU A 104 -7.35 -1.17 -20.53
N LEU A 105 -7.87 -2.30 -20.05
CA LEU A 105 -7.28 -3.63 -20.28
C LEU A 105 -7.73 -4.25 -21.60
N LEU A 106 -8.95 -3.93 -22.04
CA LEU A 106 -9.65 -4.61 -23.13
C LEU A 106 -9.52 -3.81 -24.44
N ALA A 107 -9.29 -4.53 -25.54
CA ALA A 107 -9.39 -3.95 -26.87
C ALA A 107 -10.85 -3.70 -27.26
N HIS A 108 -11.07 -2.91 -28.31
CA HIS A 108 -12.42 -2.62 -28.80
C HIS A 108 -13.16 -3.92 -29.17
N GLY A 109 -14.35 -4.12 -28.58
CA GLY A 109 -15.17 -5.32 -28.79
C GLY A 109 -14.81 -6.52 -27.91
N GLU A 110 -13.73 -6.46 -27.13
CA GLU A 110 -13.43 -7.50 -26.14
C GLU A 110 -14.31 -7.34 -24.89
N SER A 111 -14.56 -8.45 -24.20
CA SER A 111 -15.16 -8.48 -22.87
C SER A 111 -14.33 -9.34 -21.94
N VAL A 112 -14.42 -9.11 -20.62
CA VAL A 112 -13.72 -9.95 -19.63
C VAL A 112 -14.07 -11.44 -19.78
N GLY A 113 -15.31 -11.74 -20.21
CA GLY A 113 -15.79 -13.10 -20.41
C GLY A 113 -15.31 -13.76 -21.71
N SER A 114 -14.82 -12.99 -22.70
CA SER A 114 -14.35 -13.54 -23.97
C SER A 114 -12.89 -13.97 -23.97
N LEU A 115 -12.11 -13.58 -22.96
CA LEU A 115 -10.69 -13.91 -22.85
C LEU A 115 -10.46 -15.22 -22.09
N SER A 116 -9.40 -15.96 -22.38
CA SER A 116 -8.91 -17.01 -21.50
C SER A 116 -8.29 -16.43 -20.21
N ALA A 117 -8.08 -17.27 -19.20
CA ALA A 117 -7.44 -16.82 -17.95
C ALA A 117 -5.99 -16.34 -18.20
N GLY A 118 -5.30 -17.00 -19.14
CA GLY A 118 -3.96 -16.63 -19.59
C GLY A 118 -3.92 -15.25 -20.23
N GLU A 119 -4.78 -14.98 -21.21
CA GLU A 119 -4.83 -13.68 -21.90
C GLU A 119 -5.20 -12.55 -20.94
N LEU A 120 -6.20 -12.76 -20.09
CA LEU A 120 -6.63 -11.75 -19.12
C LEU A 120 -5.54 -11.49 -18.06
N GLY A 121 -4.91 -12.55 -17.55
CA GLY A 121 -3.81 -12.45 -16.59
C GLY A 121 -2.61 -11.71 -17.16
N ALA A 122 -2.23 -12.02 -18.40
CA ALA A 122 -1.16 -11.32 -19.10
C ALA A 122 -1.46 -9.83 -19.29
N LYS A 123 -2.66 -9.47 -19.75
CA LYS A 123 -3.09 -8.06 -19.90
C LYS A 123 -3.06 -7.30 -18.58
N VAL A 124 -3.52 -7.91 -17.49
CA VAL A 124 -3.51 -7.28 -16.15
C VAL A 124 -2.08 -7.04 -15.67
N LEU A 125 -1.18 -8.02 -15.84
CA LEU A 125 0.21 -7.88 -15.41
C LEU A 125 0.97 -6.87 -16.28
N GLU A 126 0.71 -6.87 -17.59
CA GLU A 126 1.27 -5.90 -18.52
C GLU A 126 0.79 -4.47 -18.19
N TYR A 127 -0.48 -4.30 -17.83
CA TYR A 127 -0.99 -3.02 -17.33
C TYR A 127 -0.23 -2.58 -16.08
N TYR A 128 0.00 -3.47 -15.12
CA TYR A 128 0.80 -3.16 -13.93
C TYR A 128 2.22 -2.70 -14.31
N ASN A 129 2.93 -3.47 -15.12
CA ASN A 129 4.30 -3.13 -15.53
C ASN A 129 4.38 -1.80 -16.29
N THR A 130 3.53 -1.64 -17.31
CA THR A 130 3.58 -0.52 -18.24
C THR A 130 2.99 0.74 -17.62
N HIS A 131 1.77 0.64 -17.11
CA HIS A 131 1.05 1.80 -16.63
C HIS A 131 1.37 2.16 -15.21
N ILE A 132 1.86 1.26 -14.36
CA ILE A 132 2.08 1.55 -12.93
C ILE A 132 3.56 1.74 -12.65
N VAL A 133 4.35 0.69 -12.86
CA VAL A 133 5.79 0.73 -12.54
C VAL A 133 6.52 1.69 -13.47
N ARG A 134 6.37 1.53 -14.79
CA ARG A 134 7.14 2.30 -15.79
C ARG A 134 6.60 3.72 -16.01
N LYS A 135 5.30 3.87 -16.36
CA LYS A 135 4.74 5.18 -16.77
C LYS A 135 4.75 6.23 -15.67
N PHE A 136 4.52 5.86 -14.42
CA PHE A 136 4.57 6.80 -13.28
C PHE A 136 5.87 6.69 -12.49
N GLU A 137 6.83 5.93 -13.02
CA GLU A 137 8.18 5.79 -12.46
C GLU A 137 8.11 5.50 -10.96
N TRP A 138 7.40 4.44 -10.56
CA TRP A 138 7.38 4.05 -9.15
C TRP A 138 8.76 3.58 -8.75
N HIS A 139 9.44 4.36 -7.90
CA HIS A 139 10.81 4.07 -7.48
C HIS A 139 10.82 3.21 -6.21
N VAL A 140 9.78 3.33 -5.38
CA VAL A 140 9.66 2.61 -4.12
C VAL A 140 8.21 2.23 -3.87
N ILE A 141 7.95 0.97 -3.49
CA ILE A 141 6.71 0.55 -2.86
C ILE A 141 6.96 0.42 -1.36
N SER A 142 6.28 1.22 -0.56
CA SER A 142 6.35 1.21 0.90
C SER A 142 5.13 0.50 1.47
N VAL A 143 5.33 -0.55 2.26
CA VAL A 143 4.25 -1.33 2.84
C VAL A 143 4.22 -1.17 4.35
N LEU A 144 3.04 -0.83 4.90
CA LEU A 144 2.78 -0.81 6.34
C LEU A 144 1.63 -1.77 6.66
N LEU A 145 1.92 -2.84 7.40
CA LEU A 145 0.90 -3.75 7.91
C LEU A 145 0.60 -3.42 9.36
N ARG A 146 -0.67 -3.17 9.65
CA ARG A 146 -1.15 -3.01 11.02
C ARG A 146 -1.56 -4.34 11.58
N LEU A 147 -1.14 -4.67 12.80
CA LEU A 147 -1.61 -5.86 13.49
C LEU A 147 -2.80 -5.53 14.39
N GLU A 148 -3.92 -6.21 14.15
CA GLU A 148 -5.16 -6.11 14.91
C GLU A 148 -5.17 -7.15 16.04
N GLY A 149 -5.30 -6.66 17.27
CA GLY A 149 -5.24 -7.45 18.50
C GLY A 149 -5.53 -6.62 19.75
N ALA A 150 -5.71 -7.30 20.89
CA ALA A 150 -6.31 -6.72 22.10
C ALA A 150 -5.47 -5.65 22.82
N GLU A 151 -4.13 -5.67 22.76
CA GLU A 151 -3.34 -4.83 23.67
C GLU A 151 -2.16 -4.07 23.05
N GLU A 152 -1.80 -4.29 21.77
CA GLU A 152 -0.68 -3.57 21.15
C GLU A 152 -0.99 -3.14 19.71
N LYS A 153 -0.73 -1.87 19.40
CA LYS A 153 -0.74 -1.33 18.03
C LYS A 153 0.64 -1.57 17.42
N GLN A 154 0.88 -2.84 17.07
CA GLN A 154 2.09 -3.26 16.38
C GLN A 154 1.95 -3.03 14.88
N PHE A 155 3.07 -2.67 14.25
CA PHE A 155 3.17 -2.50 12.81
C PHE A 155 4.38 -3.25 12.27
N ILE A 156 4.25 -3.71 11.03
CA ILE A 156 5.34 -4.27 10.24
C ILE A 156 5.53 -3.38 9.02
N TYR A 157 6.76 -2.99 8.74
CA TYR A 157 7.09 -2.06 7.65
C TYR A 157 8.27 -2.53 6.84
N TRP A 158 8.16 -2.37 5.53
CA TRP A 158 9.28 -2.52 4.61
C TRP A 158 9.10 -1.72 3.34
N GLU A 159 10.18 -1.57 2.59
CA GLU A 159 10.17 -0.98 1.26
C GLU A 159 10.72 -1.96 0.23
N GLU A 160 10.11 -1.95 -0.96
CA GLU A 160 10.63 -2.60 -2.16
C GLU A 160 11.16 -1.52 -3.10
N SER A 161 12.44 -1.59 -3.42
CA SER A 161 13.09 -0.65 -4.34
C SER A 161 14.24 -1.33 -5.10
N PRO A 162 14.26 -1.28 -6.45
CA PRO A 162 13.14 -0.86 -7.29
C PRO A 162 11.98 -1.88 -7.22
N PRO A 163 10.73 -1.49 -7.50
CA PRO A 163 9.61 -2.42 -7.65
C PRO A 163 9.89 -3.44 -8.76
N ALA A 164 9.53 -4.70 -8.51
CA ALA A 164 9.72 -5.75 -9.50
C ALA A 164 8.86 -5.53 -10.76
N ILE A 165 9.46 -5.84 -11.91
CA ILE A 165 8.75 -5.98 -13.19
C ILE A 165 8.65 -7.46 -13.49
N TYR A 166 7.45 -7.92 -13.78
CA TYR A 166 7.16 -9.35 -13.92
C TYR A 166 6.92 -9.71 -15.39
N ASP A 167 7.48 -10.82 -15.85
CA ASP A 167 7.21 -11.33 -17.20
C ASP A 167 5.84 -12.05 -17.23
N PRO A 168 4.85 -11.59 -18.02
CA PRO A 168 3.55 -12.29 -18.17
C PRO A 168 3.67 -13.77 -18.53
N ASP A 169 4.66 -14.13 -19.35
CA ASP A 169 4.88 -15.50 -19.80
C ASP A 169 5.52 -16.37 -18.72
N GLY A 170 6.05 -15.77 -17.66
CA GLY A 170 6.57 -16.44 -16.47
C GLY A 170 5.49 -17.06 -15.57
N TYR A 171 4.20 -16.86 -15.88
CA TYR A 171 3.08 -17.26 -15.02
C TYR A 171 2.08 -18.19 -15.72
N GLU A 172 1.55 -19.13 -14.95
CA GLU A 172 0.37 -19.90 -15.30
C GLU A 172 -0.86 -19.28 -14.61
N TRP A 173 -1.87 -18.93 -15.41
CA TRP A 173 -3.08 -18.26 -14.93
C TRP A 173 -4.27 -19.20 -14.91
N ARG A 174 -5.02 -19.20 -13.80
CA ARG A 174 -6.17 -20.09 -13.59
C ARG A 174 -7.34 -19.34 -12.99
N GLU A 175 -8.56 -19.77 -13.32
CA GLU A 175 -9.77 -19.30 -12.61
C GLU A 175 -9.72 -19.70 -11.13
N SER A 176 -10.17 -18.81 -10.25
CA SER A 176 -10.18 -19.06 -8.80
C SER A 176 -11.57 -19.32 -8.21
N GLY A 177 -12.61 -19.47 -9.03
CA GLY A 177 -13.98 -19.67 -8.56
C GLY A 177 -15.02 -19.72 -9.70
N LYS A 178 -16.31 -19.70 -9.36
CA LYS A 178 -17.39 -19.60 -10.36
C LYS A 178 -17.38 -18.20 -10.99
N ALA A 179 -16.78 -18.08 -12.16
CA ALA A 179 -16.96 -16.93 -13.02
C ALA A 179 -18.45 -16.80 -13.34
N THR A 180 -19.06 -15.66 -13.03
CA THR A 180 -20.33 -15.26 -13.63
C THR A 180 -20.02 -14.35 -14.82
N GLY A 181 -20.86 -14.28 -15.85
CA GLY A 181 -20.54 -13.56 -17.10
C GLY A 181 -20.05 -12.11 -16.94
N THR A 182 -20.29 -11.49 -15.77
CA THR A 182 -19.83 -10.13 -15.41
C THR A 182 -18.74 -10.09 -14.34
N ASN A 183 -18.53 -11.17 -13.58
CA ASN A 183 -17.54 -11.24 -12.50
C ASN A 183 -16.60 -12.45 -12.65
N ARG A 184 -15.31 -12.18 -12.72
CA ARG A 184 -14.26 -13.17 -12.92
C ARG A 184 -13.09 -12.91 -11.98
N ASN A 185 -12.55 -14.00 -11.43
CA ASN A 185 -11.39 -13.96 -10.56
C ASN A 185 -10.35 -14.94 -11.10
N ILE A 186 -9.14 -14.43 -11.34
CA ILE A 186 -8.02 -15.24 -11.83
C ILE A 186 -6.86 -15.15 -10.86
N ASN A 187 -6.13 -16.26 -10.74
CA ASN A 187 -4.89 -16.35 -9.96
C ASN A 187 -3.72 -16.67 -10.91
N GLY A 188 -2.60 -15.99 -10.71
CA GLY A 188 -1.35 -16.24 -11.41
C GLY A 188 -0.34 -16.95 -10.51
N PHE A 189 0.22 -18.06 -10.99
CA PHE A 189 1.23 -18.84 -10.29
C PHE A 189 2.53 -18.85 -11.10
N PRO A 190 3.69 -18.63 -10.48
CA PRO A 190 4.96 -18.64 -11.21
C PRO A 190 5.22 -20.04 -11.79
N LYS A 191 5.71 -20.10 -13.03
CA LYS A 191 6.19 -21.34 -13.65
C LYS A 191 7.51 -21.75 -12.97
N ALA A 192 7.73 -23.06 -12.81
CA ALA A 192 8.87 -23.61 -12.07
C ALA A 192 10.26 -23.33 -12.69
N SER A 193 10.33 -22.76 -13.90
CA SER A 193 11.54 -22.65 -14.72
C SER A 193 12.24 -21.29 -14.71
N GLY A 194 11.95 -20.41 -13.74
CA GLY A 194 12.55 -19.08 -13.67
C GLY A 194 13.60 -18.90 -12.55
N PRO A 195 14.41 -17.80 -12.60
CA PRO A 195 15.39 -17.47 -11.57
C PRO A 195 14.75 -17.21 -10.18
N PRO A 196 15.30 -17.75 -9.06
CA PRO A 196 14.62 -17.83 -7.76
C PRO A 196 14.13 -16.51 -7.14
N GLU A 197 14.70 -15.38 -7.55
CA GLU A 197 14.60 -14.09 -6.88
C GLU A 197 13.47 -13.21 -7.40
N THR A 198 12.98 -13.47 -8.63
CA THR A 198 11.80 -12.80 -9.24
C THR A 198 10.60 -13.74 -9.41
N VAL A 199 10.74 -15.03 -9.07
CA VAL A 199 9.83 -16.13 -9.51
C VAL A 199 8.91 -16.63 -8.42
N ARG A 200 8.65 -15.83 -7.37
CA ARG A 200 7.79 -16.31 -6.26
C ARG A 200 6.56 -15.47 -5.98
N ALA A 201 6.41 -14.31 -6.61
CA ALA A 201 5.16 -13.56 -6.50
C ALA A 201 4.00 -14.44 -7.00
N LYS A 202 2.87 -14.42 -6.30
CA LYS A 202 1.61 -14.93 -6.84
C LYS A 202 0.70 -13.75 -7.07
N PHE A 203 -0.18 -13.89 -8.04
CA PHE A 203 -1.10 -12.84 -8.39
C PHE A 203 -2.53 -13.27 -8.19
N LYS A 204 -3.38 -12.29 -7.93
CA LYS A 204 -4.81 -12.44 -7.97
C LYS A 204 -5.41 -11.20 -8.60
N TRP A 205 -6.37 -11.38 -9.47
CA TRP A 205 -7.16 -10.29 -10.02
C TRP A 205 -8.64 -10.58 -9.87
N THR A 206 -9.40 -9.55 -9.48
CA THR A 206 -10.85 -9.64 -9.34
C THR A 206 -11.52 -8.56 -10.18
N SER A 207 -12.41 -8.95 -11.11
CA SER A 207 -13.10 -7.98 -11.97
C SER A 207 -14.13 -7.15 -11.20
N GLY A 208 -14.82 -7.76 -10.22
CA GLY A 208 -15.85 -7.08 -9.42
C GLY A 208 -15.29 -6.00 -8.50
N GLY A 209 -14.11 -6.24 -7.91
CA GLY A 209 -13.39 -5.23 -7.13
C GLY A 209 -12.51 -4.32 -7.99
N LYS A 210 -12.28 -4.69 -9.26
CA LYS A 210 -11.24 -4.14 -10.14
C LYS A 210 -9.89 -4.09 -9.42
N GLN A 211 -9.54 -5.12 -8.66
CA GLN A 211 -8.36 -5.14 -7.80
C GLN A 211 -7.34 -6.15 -8.33
N PHE A 212 -6.10 -5.68 -8.45
CA PHE A 212 -4.95 -6.53 -8.73
C PHE A 212 -4.10 -6.64 -7.46
N TYR A 213 -3.87 -7.88 -7.06
CA TYR A 213 -3.14 -8.24 -5.86
C TYR A 213 -1.82 -8.89 -6.24
N ILE A 214 -0.79 -8.52 -5.51
CA ILE A 214 0.48 -9.26 -5.46
C ILE A 214 0.56 -9.87 -4.07
N LEU A 215 0.80 -11.18 -4.03
CA LEU A 215 1.06 -11.91 -2.80
C LEU A 215 2.53 -11.69 -2.43
N TYR A 216 2.78 -10.84 -1.45
CA TYR A 216 4.13 -10.53 -0.96
C TYR A 216 4.54 -11.48 0.15
N ARG A 217 5.79 -11.94 0.10
CA ARG A 217 6.42 -12.51 1.28
C ARG A 217 6.90 -11.36 2.16
N ILE A 218 6.40 -11.26 3.38
CA ILE A 218 6.89 -10.28 4.36
C ILE A 218 8.37 -10.59 4.61
N PRO A 219 9.30 -9.61 4.41
CA PRO A 219 10.72 -9.85 4.65
C PRO A 219 10.99 -10.31 6.07
N GLU A 220 11.95 -11.24 6.24
CA GLU A 220 12.34 -11.71 7.58
C GLU A 220 13.03 -10.63 8.42
N ASP A 221 13.47 -9.55 7.77
CA ASP A 221 14.13 -8.41 8.37
C ASP A 221 13.31 -7.10 8.22
N ALA A 222 11.99 -7.21 8.08
CA ALA A 222 11.09 -6.06 8.10
C ALA A 222 11.16 -5.33 9.45
N ASP A 223 11.00 -4.01 9.41
CA ASP A 223 10.95 -3.19 10.63
C ASP A 223 9.66 -3.50 11.40
N ILE A 224 9.78 -3.66 12.72
CA ILE A 224 8.64 -3.83 13.63
C ILE A 224 8.69 -2.72 14.67
N TRP A 225 7.56 -2.05 14.86
CA TRP A 225 7.40 -1.10 15.95
C TRP A 225 6.04 -1.25 16.62
N THR A 226 6.00 -0.83 17.87
CA THR A 226 4.79 -0.72 18.67
C THR A 226 4.54 0.75 18.95
N VAL A 227 3.29 1.19 18.83
CA VAL A 227 2.86 2.48 19.37
C VAL A 227 1.93 2.25 20.54
N GLU A 228 2.03 3.12 21.53
CA GLU A 228 1.18 3.11 22.72
C GLU A 228 0.22 4.31 22.64
N PRO A 229 -1.03 4.12 22.20
CA PRO A 229 -1.98 5.23 22.09
C PRO A 229 -2.23 5.85 23.46
N VAL A 230 -2.24 7.17 23.51
CA VAL A 230 -2.65 7.94 24.68
C VAL A 230 -4.17 7.94 24.76
N LYS A 231 -4.73 7.77 25.96
CA LYS A 231 -6.17 7.96 26.18
C LYS A 231 -6.47 9.45 26.19
N LEU A 232 -7.01 9.97 25.08
CA LEU A 232 -7.49 11.34 24.99
C LEU A 232 -8.96 11.43 25.41
N GLY A 233 -9.27 12.33 26.34
CA GLY A 233 -10.64 12.71 26.66
C GLY A 233 -11.29 13.52 25.54
N THR A 234 -12.62 13.51 25.47
CA THR A 234 -13.39 14.25 24.44
C THR A 234 -13.02 15.74 24.39
N ASP A 235 -12.78 16.37 25.54
CA ASP A 235 -12.42 17.79 25.60
C ASP A 235 -10.98 18.06 25.14
N GLU A 236 -10.05 17.14 25.38
CA GLU A 236 -8.67 17.23 24.87
C GLU A 236 -8.66 17.17 23.34
N VAL A 237 -9.40 16.22 22.77
CA VAL A 237 -9.58 16.12 21.31
C VAL A 237 -10.22 17.39 20.75
N ARG A 238 -11.30 17.88 21.37
CA ARG A 238 -11.99 19.10 20.93
C ARG A 238 -11.09 20.33 20.98
N ASN A 239 -10.28 20.46 22.03
CA ASN A 239 -9.34 21.56 22.19
C ASN A 239 -8.21 21.50 21.16
N ALA A 240 -7.64 20.31 20.92
CA ALA A 240 -6.64 20.10 19.88
C ALA A 240 -7.18 20.45 18.48
N LEU A 241 -8.40 20.01 18.15
CA LEU A 241 -9.06 20.35 16.88
C LEU A 241 -9.30 21.86 16.73
N ARG A 242 -9.80 22.52 17.78
CA ARG A 242 -10.00 23.98 17.78
C ARG A 242 -8.69 24.74 17.59
N HIS A 243 -7.64 24.30 18.27
CA HIS A 243 -6.31 24.89 18.15
C HIS A 243 -5.78 24.73 16.72
N TRP A 244 -5.85 23.52 16.16
CA TRP A 244 -5.43 23.25 14.79
C TRP A 244 -6.22 24.07 13.75
N LEU A 245 -7.54 24.16 13.90
CA LEU A 245 -8.38 25.01 13.04
C LEU A 245 -8.02 26.50 13.15
N LYS A 246 -7.61 26.96 14.33
CA LYS A 246 -7.14 28.33 14.53
C LYS A 246 -5.81 28.58 13.81
N LEU A 247 -4.85 27.67 13.96
CA LEU A 247 -3.56 27.74 13.25
C LEU A 247 -3.77 27.75 11.74
N LYS A 248 -4.58 26.83 11.21
CA LYS A 248 -4.87 26.76 9.78
C LYS A 248 -5.48 28.07 9.23
N LYS A 249 -6.39 28.70 9.98
CA LYS A 249 -6.97 30.01 9.62
C LYS A 249 -5.95 31.14 9.68
N GLN A 250 -4.95 31.05 10.55
CA GLN A 250 -3.87 32.03 10.63
C GLN A 250 -2.91 31.89 9.44
N ASP A 251 -2.60 30.66 9.03
CA ASP A 251 -1.78 30.40 7.84
C ASP A 251 -2.53 30.81 6.55
N GLU A 252 -3.83 30.52 6.43
CA GLU A 252 -4.66 30.96 5.30
C GLU A 252 -4.87 32.49 5.25
N GLY A 253 -4.68 33.19 6.37
CA GLY A 253 -4.73 34.65 6.47
C GLY A 253 -3.37 35.35 6.28
N GLY A 254 -2.27 34.59 6.23
CA GLY A 254 -0.90 35.09 6.12
C GLY A 254 -0.41 35.39 4.69
N ASP A 255 -1.11 34.90 3.67
CA ASP A 255 -0.74 35.03 2.25
C ASP A 255 -1.45 36.18 1.50
N LEU A 256 -2.10 37.12 2.21
CA LEU A 256 -2.77 38.29 1.62
C LEU A 256 -2.16 39.64 2.05
N ALA A 257 -0.84 39.69 2.21
CA ALA A 257 -0.10 40.94 2.38
C ALA A 257 1.16 40.98 1.50
N THR A 258 0.95 41.20 0.20
CA THR A 258 1.90 41.92 -0.68
C THR A 258 1.12 42.96 -1.47
#